data_AF-A0A940ZYT2-F1
#
_entry.id   AF-A0A940ZYT2-F1
#
_cell.length_a   1.000
_cell.length_b   1.000
_cell.length_c   1.000
_cell.angle_alpha   90.00
_cell.angle_beta   90.00
_cell.angle_gamma   90.00
#
_symmetry.space_group_name_H-M   'P 1'
#
loop_
_entity.id
_entity.type
_entity.pdbx_description
1 polymer ?
#
loop_
_entity_poly.entity_id
_entity_poly.type
_entity_poly.pdbx_seq_one_letter_code
_entity_poly.pdbx_strand_id
1 'polypeptide(L)' 'MRKRGVVLGLIVLGVAVSVLLAAGGPAAAQQKIIKLGLTAAEGTPEVVASREFAKILAAKSKGAMRADVLAGGLAGG' A
#
# COMPACT_ATOMS: atom_id res chain seq x y z
N MET A 1 -17.72 -7.83 48.26
CA MET A 1 -16.79 -8.52 47.33
C MET A 1 -17.15 -8.34 45.85
N ARG A 2 -18.44 -8.20 45.45
CA ARG A 2 -18.88 -8.05 44.04
C ARG A 2 -18.25 -6.87 43.26
N LYS A 3 -18.04 -5.71 43.89
CA LYS A 3 -17.50 -4.52 43.20
C LYS A 3 -16.04 -4.67 42.74
N ARG A 4 -15.22 -5.48 43.44
CA ARG A 4 -13.80 -5.68 43.11
C ARG A 4 -13.63 -6.53 41.85
N GLY A 5 -14.51 -7.52 41.63
CA GLY A 5 -14.49 -8.35 40.42
C GLY A 5 -14.86 -7.59 39.15
N VAL A 6 -15.79 -6.64 39.24
CA VAL A 6 -16.21 -5.79 38.10
C VAL A 6 -15.08 -4.85 37.68
N VAL A 7 -14.37 -4.25 38.64
CA VAL A 7 -13.22 -3.38 38.36
C VAL A 7 -12.07 -4.17 37.74
N LEU A 8 -11.77 -5.37 38.25
CA LEU A 8 -10.74 -6.24 37.68
C LEU A 8 -11.10 -6.66 36.25
N GLY A 9 -12.38 -7.00 35.99
CA GLY A 9 -12.87 -7.37 34.66
C GLY A 9 -12.73 -6.23 33.65
N LEU A 10 -13.03 -4.99 34.05
CA LEU A 10 -12.85 -3.81 33.20
C LEU A 10 -11.38 -3.53 32.86
N ILE A 11 -10.47 -3.73 33.82
CA ILE A 11 -9.03 -3.56 33.59
C ILE A 11 -8.53 -4.62 32.61
N VAL A 12 -8.88 -5.88 32.81
CA VAL A 12 -8.47 -6.98 31.92
C VAL A 12 -9.03 -6.78 30.51
N LEU A 13 -10.29 -6.34 30.38
CA LEU A 13 -10.90 -6.03 29.09
C LEU A 13 -10.19 -4.86 28.40
N GLY A 14 -9.87 -3.80 29.13
CA GLY A 14 -9.13 -2.65 28.58
C GLY A 14 -7.72 -3.02 28.09
N VAL A 15 -7.02 -3.88 28.82
CA VAL A 15 -5.70 -4.39 28.41
C VAL A 15 -5.82 -5.29 27.16
N ALA A 16 -6.79 -6.20 27.13
CA ALA A 16 -7.00 -7.10 25.98
C ALA A 16 -7.34 -6.32 24.69
N VAL A 17 -8.19 -5.29 24.79
CA VAL A 17 -8.53 -4.41 23.66
C VAL A 17 -7.30 -3.62 23.21
N SER A 18 -6.48 -3.13 24.13
CA SER A 18 -5.25 -2.40 23.81
C SER A 18 -4.22 -3.28 23.08
N VAL A 19 -4.10 -4.55 23.46
CA VAL A 19 -3.23 -5.52 22.77
C VAL A 19 -3.77 -5.85 21.37
N LEU A 20 -5.09 -5.98 21.21
CA LEU A 20 -5.71 -6.20 19.89
C LEU A 20 -5.51 -5.00 18.95
N LEU A 21 -5.59 -3.77 19.46
CA LEU A 21 -5.32 -2.56 18.67
C LEU A 21 -3.83 -2.35 18.40
N ALA A 22 -2.95 -2.75 19.31
CA ALA A 22 -1.49 -2.71 19.09
C ALA A 22 -1.02 -3.77 18.08
N ALA A 23 -1.76 -4.89 17.95
CA ALA A 23 -1.64 -5.84 16.84
C ALA A 23 -2.32 -5.35 15.55
N GLY A 24 -2.79 -4.10 15.54
CA GLY A 24 -3.57 -3.46 14.48
C GLY A 24 -2.87 -3.45 13.13
N GLY A 25 -3.27 -4.41 12.31
CA GLY A 25 -3.16 -4.40 10.86
C GLY A 25 -1.77 -4.71 10.33
N PRO A 26 -1.65 -5.35 9.15
CA PRO A 26 -0.40 -5.29 8.43
C PRO A 26 -0.08 -3.80 8.26
N ALA A 27 1.04 -3.34 8.84
CA ALA A 27 1.62 -2.05 8.47
C ALA A 27 1.58 -2.03 6.94
N ALA A 28 0.74 -1.17 6.36
CA ALA A 28 0.51 -1.16 4.92
C ALA A 28 1.88 -0.97 4.30
N ALA A 29 2.47 -2.07 3.78
CA ALA A 29 3.86 -2.07 3.39
C ALA A 29 4.01 -0.97 2.34
N GLN A 30 4.81 0.04 2.68
CA GLN A 30 4.89 1.27 1.90
C GLN A 30 5.18 0.90 0.44
N GLN A 31 4.21 1.16 -0.43
CA GLN A 31 4.27 0.73 -1.81
C GLN A 31 5.48 1.39 -2.48
N LYS A 32 6.36 0.58 -3.08
CA LYS A 32 7.52 1.09 -3.83
C LYS A 32 7.03 1.60 -5.18
N ILE A 33 7.20 2.90 -5.43
CA ILE A 33 6.77 3.55 -6.67
C ILE A 33 7.98 3.77 -7.57
N ILE A 34 7.90 3.28 -8.80
CA ILE A 34 8.86 3.54 -9.88
C ILE A 34 8.22 4.57 -10.81
N LYS A 35 8.89 5.70 -11.06
CA LYS A 35 8.45 6.69 -12.06
C LYS A 35 9.17 6.39 -13.37
N LEU A 36 8.41 6.04 -14.41
CA LEU A 36 8.94 5.71 -15.73
C LEU A 36 8.63 6.86 -16.70
N GLY A 37 9.65 7.66 -17.00
CA GLY A 37 9.56 8.77 -17.95
C GLY A 37 9.76 8.31 -19.39
N LEU A 38 8.83 8.67 -20.28
CA LEU A 38 8.90 8.38 -21.70
C LEU A 38 8.66 9.67 -22.50
N THR A 39 9.46 9.91 -23.53
CA THR A 39 9.30 11.06 -24.44
C THR A 39 8.24 10.79 -25.51
N ALA A 40 8.03 9.52 -25.87
CA ALA A 40 7.01 9.12 -26.83
C ALA A 40 5.60 9.54 -26.38
N ALA A 41 4.77 9.91 -27.35
CA ALA A 41 3.39 10.32 -27.12
C ALA A 41 2.52 9.15 -26.61
N GLU A 42 1.39 9.49 -25.99
CA GLU A 42 0.37 8.52 -25.60
C GLU A 42 -0.10 7.66 -26.78
N GLY A 43 -0.40 6.40 -26.51
CA GLY A 43 -0.90 5.45 -27.51
C GLY A 43 0.18 4.85 -28.42
N THR A 44 1.43 5.31 -28.35
CA THR A 44 2.54 4.66 -29.05
C THR A 44 2.83 3.27 -28.48
N PRO A 45 3.38 2.32 -29.28
CA PRO A 45 3.64 0.96 -28.82
C PRO A 45 4.49 0.90 -27.53
N GLU A 46 5.47 1.79 -27.39
CA GLU A 46 6.31 1.88 -26.20
C GLU A 46 5.51 2.26 -24.94
N VAL A 47 4.65 3.28 -25.04
CA VAL A 47 3.81 3.72 -23.92
C VAL A 47 2.77 2.66 -23.58
N VAL A 48 2.18 1.99 -24.57
CA VAL A 48 1.24 0.87 -24.34
C VAL A 48 1.96 -0.28 -23.61
N ALA A 49 3.12 -0.70 -24.09
CA ALA A 49 3.90 -1.76 -23.46
C ALA A 49 4.31 -1.39 -22.02
N SER A 50 4.70 -0.14 -21.79
CA SER A 50 5.06 0.36 -20.46
C SER A 50 3.89 0.36 -19.48
N ARG A 51 2.67 0.65 -19.96
CA ARG A 51 1.45 0.54 -19.15
C ARG A 51 1.10 -0.91 -18.83
N GLU A 52 1.28 -1.84 -19.75
CA GLU A 52 1.13 -3.27 -19.49
C GLU A 52 2.18 -3.77 -18.49
N PHE A 53 3.43 -3.33 -18.61
CA PHE A 53 4.47 -3.60 -17.62
C PHE A 53 4.06 -3.13 -16.23
N ALA A 54 3.49 -1.93 -16.09
CA ALA A 54 3.01 -1.43 -14.80
C ALA A 54 1.95 -2.35 -14.17
N LYS A 55 1.02 -2.90 -14.97
CA LYS A 55 0.03 -3.87 -14.51
C LYS A 55 0.69 -5.18 -14.06
N ILE A 56 1.62 -5.70 -14.87
CA ILE A 56 2.35 -6.93 -14.56
C ILE A 56 3.16 -6.77 -13.26
N LEU A 57 3.84 -5.63 -13.08
CA LEU A 57 4.62 -5.32 -11.89
C LEU A 57 3.74 -5.31 -10.63
N ALA A 58 2.59 -4.64 -10.70
CA ALA A 58 1.63 -4.62 -9.59
C ALA A 58 1.14 -6.03 -9.26
N ALA A 59 0.78 -6.83 -10.26
CA ALA A 59 0.31 -8.20 -10.07
C ALA A 59 1.40 -9.12 -9.47
N LYS A 60 2.62 -9.10 -10.03
CA LYS A 60 3.73 -9.95 -9.60
C LYS A 60 4.24 -9.58 -8.21
N SER A 61 4.23 -8.30 -7.87
CA SER A 61 4.60 -7.82 -6.53
C SER A 61 3.48 -7.95 -5.49
N LYS A 62 2.31 -8.51 -5.85
CA LYS A 62 1.12 -8.54 -5.00
C LYS A 62 0.77 -7.15 -4.45
N GLY A 63 0.92 -6.12 -5.28
CA GLY A 63 0.66 -4.72 -4.95
C GLY A 63 1.78 -4.00 -4.20
N ALA A 64 2.88 -4.68 -3.83
CA ALA A 64 3.99 -4.04 -3.13
C ALA A 64 4.77 -3.04 -4.01
N MET A 65 4.61 -3.12 -5.33
CA MET A 65 5.23 -2.21 -6.29
C MET A 65 4.20 -1.61 -7.25
N ARG A 66 4.44 -0.36 -7.65
CA ARG A 66 3.67 0.37 -8.66
C ARG A 66 4.65 1.05 -9.62
N ALA A 67 4.31 1.08 -10.91
CA ALA A 67 5.00 1.92 -11.88
C ALA A 67 4.06 3.02 -12.38
N ASP A 68 4.51 4.27 -12.30
CA ASP A 68 3.82 5.45 -12.82
C ASP A 68 4.43 5.80 -14.18
N VAL A 69 3.66 5.62 -15.25
CA VAL A 69 4.10 5.93 -16.62
C VAL A 69 3.82 7.40 -16.92
N LEU A 70 4.89 8.16 -17.14
CA LEU A 70 4.89 9.59 -17.45
C LEU A 70 5.26 9.75 -18.93
N ALA A 71 4.28 9.64 -19.83
CA ALA A 71 4.50 9.73 -21.28
C ALA A 71 4.58 11.18 -21.78
N GLY A 72 4.95 11.36 -23.04
CA GLY A 72 4.93 12.67 -23.72
C GLY A 72 5.84 13.71 -23.06
N GLY A 73 6.98 13.30 -22.49
CA GLY A 73 7.95 14.22 -21.89
C GLY A 73 7.55 14.72 -20.49
N LEU A 74 6.52 14.15 -19.86
CA LEU A 74 6.07 14.58 -18.52
C LEU A 74 7.11 14.43 -17.40
N ALA A 75 8.14 13.59 -17.61
CA ALA A 75 9.26 13.45 -16.69
C ALA A 75 10.43 14.42 -16.97
N GLY A 76 10.28 15.30 -17.97
CA GLY A 76 11.34 16.12 -18.55
C GLY A 76 11.93 15.44 -19.78
N GLY A 77 11.73 16.05 -20.95
CA GLY A 77 12.20 15.57 -22.25
C GLY A 77 11.50 16.28 -23.40
#